data_AF-A0A7V6XNF7-F1
#
_entry.id   AF-A0A7V6XNF7-F1
#
_cell.length_a   1.000
_cell.length_b   1.000
_cell.length_c   1.000
_cell.angle_alpha   90.00
_cell.angle_beta   90.00
_cell.angle_gamma   90.00
#
_symmetry.space_group_name_H-M   'P 1'
#
loop_
_entity.id
_entity.type
_entity.pdbx_description
1 polymer ?
#
loop_
_entity_poly.entity_id
_entity_poly.type
_entity_poly.pdbx_seq_one_letter_code
_entity_poly.pdbx_strand_id
1 'polypeptide(L)' 'MVLVEALKSETRGNERMIEEMSVIDNFENGNTAWKMYKKLHAENQTRELYIFHTNNEEIKVIEQPYIGVRRRV' A
#
# COMPACT_ATOMS: atom_id res chain seq x y z
N MET A 1 1.78 -12.19 -4.20
CA MET A 1 1.56 -10.81 -3.73
C MET A 1 1.03 -9.99 -4.87
N VAL A 2 0.15 -9.02 -4.60
CA VAL A 2 -0.49 -8.20 -5.63
C VAL A 2 -0.26 -6.74 -5.26
N LEU A 3 0.26 -5.97 -6.21
CA LEU A 3 0.39 -4.52 -6.09
C LEU A 3 -0.85 -3.87 -6.69
N VAL A 4 -1.49 -3.03 -5.90
CA VAL A 4 -2.68 -2.29 -6.32
C VAL A 4 -2.50 -0.81 -6.09
N GLU A 5 -3.25 -0.03 -6.86
CA GLU A 5 -3.48 1.38 -6.63
C GLU A 5 -4.92 1.59 -6.17
N ALA A 6 -5.11 2.29 -5.06
CA ALA A 6 -6.42 2.75 -4.65
C ALA A 6 -6.80 3.96 -5.51
N LEU A 7 -7.89 3.83 -6.26
CA LEU A 7 -8.47 4.91 -7.07
C LEU A 7 -9.46 5.73 -6.25
N LYS A 8 -10.17 5.05 -5.35
CA LYS A 8 -11.11 5.67 -4.41
C LYS A 8 -11.03 4.98 -3.06
N SER A 9 -10.79 5.77 -2.03
CA SER A 9 -10.65 5.29 -0.66
C SER A 9 -11.21 6.31 0.31
N GLU A 10 -11.78 5.84 1.40
CA GLU A 10 -12.29 6.64 2.51
C GLU A 10 -11.64 6.18 3.82
N THR A 11 -11.31 7.12 4.69
CA THR A 11 -10.86 6.78 6.05
C THR A 11 -12.05 6.78 6.98
N ARG A 12 -12.34 5.64 7.62
CA ARG A 12 -13.36 5.50 8.66
C ARG A 12 -12.66 5.21 9.98
N GLY A 13 -12.48 6.26 10.79
CA GLY A 13 -11.72 6.15 12.04
C GLY A 13 -10.22 6.00 11.76
N ASN A 14 -9.66 4.83 12.07
CA ASN A 14 -8.26 4.46 11.83
C ASN A 14 -8.08 3.44 10.70
N GLU A 15 -9.17 3.08 10.02
CA GLU A 15 -9.17 2.14 8.92
C GLU A 15 -9.36 2.87 7.60
N ARG A 16 -8.54 2.52 6.61
CA ARG A 16 -8.69 2.98 5.23
C ARG A 16 -9.51 1.94 4.47
N MET A 17 -10.74 2.30 4.12
CA MET A 17 -11.60 1.50 3.25
C MET A 17 -11.33 1.85 1.80
N ILE A 18 -10.96 0.85 1.01
CA ILE A 18 -10.72 0.99 -0.43
C ILE A 18 -12.04 0.67 -1.14
N GLU A 19 -12.67 1.67 -1.73
CA GLU A 19 -13.91 1.51 -2.51
C GLU A 19 -13.61 1.01 -3.93
N GLU A 20 -12.54 1.54 -4.53
CA GLU A 20 -12.13 1.20 -5.89
C GLU A 20 -10.61 1.10 -5.97
N MET A 21 -10.14 0.04 -6.61
CA MET A 21 -8.71 -0.18 -6.85
C MET A 21 -8.45 -0.80 -8.21
N SER A 22 -7.25 -0.53 -8.73
CA SER A 22 -6.72 -1.15 -9.92
C SER A 22 -5.54 -2.05 -9.58
N VAL A 23 -5.51 -3.26 -10.14
CA VAL A 23 -4.36 -4.16 -10.03
C VAL A 23 -3.28 -3.69 -10.98
N ILE A 24 -2.13 -3.30 -10.45
CA ILE A 24 -0.97 -2.90 -11.25
C ILE A 24 -0.23 -4.14 -11.74
N ASP A 25 0.09 -5.05 -10.83
CA ASP A 25 0.89 -6.23 -11.15
C ASP A 25 0.81 -7.31 -10.05
N ASN A 26 1.24 -8.52 -10.38
CA ASN A 26 1.34 -9.66 -9.47
C ASN A 26 2.80 -10.13 -9.34
N PHE A 27 3.17 -10.59 -8.14
CA PHE A 27 4.52 -10.97 -7.81
C PHE A 27 4.55 -12.26 -6.99
N GLU A 28 5.49 -13.14 -7.31
CA GLU A 28 5.72 -14.37 -6.55
C GLU A 28 6.33 -14.12 -5.17
N ASN A 29 7.09 -13.03 -5.01
CA ASN A 29 7.76 -12.68 -3.75
C ASN A 29 7.62 -11.19 -3.39
N GLY A 30 7.85 -10.88 -2.12
CA GLY A 30 7.66 -9.52 -1.61
C GLY A 30 8.77 -8.57 -1.98
N ASN A 31 9.98 -9.09 -2.20
CA ASN A 31 11.11 -8.25 -2.59
C ASN A 31 10.90 -7.62 -3.97
N THR A 32 10.34 -8.36 -4.94
CA THR A 32 10.01 -7.82 -6.26
C THR A 32 8.83 -6.84 -6.18
N ALA A 33 7.79 -7.17 -5.42
CA ALA A 33 6.67 -6.25 -5.18
C ALA A 33 7.12 -4.92 -4.57
N TRP A 34 7.97 -4.96 -3.53
CA TRP A 34 8.53 -3.78 -2.88
C TRP A 34 9.44 -2.95 -3.79
N LYS A 35 10.22 -3.59 -4.66
CA LYS A 35 11.04 -2.87 -5.66
C LYS A 35 10.15 -2.07 -6.61
N MET A 36 9.09 -2.68 -7.13
CA MET A 36 8.15 -2.00 -8.02
C MET A 36 7.37 -0.90 -7.32
N TYR A 37 6.89 -1.16 -6.10
CA TYR A 37 6.28 -0.13 -5.25
C TYR A 37 7.19 1.09 -5.09
N LYS A 38 8.47 0.89 -4.72
CA LYS A 38 9.42 2.00 -4.53
C LYS A 38 9.65 2.80 -5.81
N LYS A 39 9.73 2.12 -6.96
CA LYS A 39 9.87 2.78 -8.26
C LYS A 39 8.67 3.68 -8.56
N LEU A 40 7.45 3.14 -8.46
CA LEU A 40 6.22 3.89 -8.75
C LEU A 40 5.99 5.03 -7.75
N HIS A 41 6.28 4.79 -6.48
CA HIS A 41 6.16 5.82 -5.44
C HIS A 41 7.21 6.94 -5.62
N ALA A 42 8.41 6.62 -6.10
CA ALA A 42 9.41 7.64 -6.44
C ALA A 42 9.03 8.46 -7.67
N GLU A 43 8.37 7.85 -8.66
CA GLU A 43 7.84 8.53 -9.85
C GLU A 43 6.66 9.44 -9.49
N ASN A 44 5.75 8.99 -8.61
CA ASN A 44 4.66 9.81 -8.11
C ASN A 44 4.24 9.41 -6.69
N GLN A 45 4.59 10.26 -5.72
CA GLN A 45 4.29 10.07 -4.31
C GLN A 45 2.81 10.27 -3.96
N THR A 46 2.02 10.89 -4.85
CA THR A 46 0.57 11.11 -4.60
C THR A 46 -0.26 9.86 -4.87
N ARG A 47 0.30 8.85 -5.54
CA ARG A 47 -0.39 7.58 -5.79
C ARG A 47 -0.49 6.78 -4.51
N GLU A 48 -1.70 6.34 -4.20
CA GLU A 48 -1.99 5.52 -3.04
C GLU A 48 -1.82 4.04 -3.41
N LEU A 49 -0.65 3.49 -3.10
CA LEU A 49 -0.24 2.15 -3.50
C LEU A 49 -0.25 1.18 -2.32
N TYR A 50 -0.71 -0.06 -2.54
CA TYR A 50 -0.72 -1.13 -1.54
C TYR A 50 -0.20 -2.45 -2.09
N ILE A 51 0.52 -3.20 -1.26
CA ILE A 51 0.91 -4.58 -1.56
C ILE A 51 0.07 -5.51 -0.68
N PHE A 52 -0.75 -6.34 -1.31
CA PHE A 52 -1.57 -7.33 -0.64
C PHE A 52 -1.04 -8.76 -0.82
N HIS A 53 -1.25 -9.57 0.21
CA HIS A 53 -1.05 -11.02 0.14
C HIS A 53 -2.37 -11.68 -0.24
N THR A 54 -2.36 -12.46 -1.32
CA THR A 54 -3.55 -13.16 -1.84
C THR A 54 -4.06 -14.28 -0.94
N ASN A 55 -3.30 -14.65 0.11
CA ASN A 55 -3.72 -15.61 1.11
C ASN A 55 -4.62 -15.00 2.19
N ASN A 56 -4.79 -13.68 2.23
CA ASN A 56 -5.67 -13.03 3.19
C ASN A 56 -7.08 -12.94 2.60
N GLU A 57 -8.05 -13.57 3.26
CA GLU A 57 -9.46 -13.53 2.86
C GLU A 57 -10.08 -12.13 3.01
N GLU A 58 -9.59 -11.36 3.99
CA GLU A 58 -10.01 -9.97 4.21
C GLU A 58 -8.82 -9.01 4.08
N ILE A 59 -9.06 -7.91 3.36
CA ILE A 59 -8.10 -6.81 3.23
C ILE A 59 -8.49 -5.73 4.24
N LYS A 60 -7.65 -5.50 5.24
CA LYS A 60 -7.77 -4.39 6.20
C LYS A 60 -6.52 -3.53 6.14
N VAL A 61 -6.69 -2.26 5.78
CA VAL A 61 -5.62 -1.26 5.79
C VAL A 61 -5.82 -0.39 7.01
N ILE A 62 -4.92 -0.49 7.96
CA ILE A 62 -4.90 0.38 9.15
C ILE A 62 -3.91 1.50 8.86
N GLU A 63 -4.38 2.75 8.88
CA GLU A 63 -3.48 3.90 8.79
C GLU A 63 -2.70 4.02 10.10
N GLN A 64 -1.46 3.54 10.11
CA GLN A 64 -0.55 3.85 11.19
C GLN A 64 0.15 5.16 10.86
N PRO A 65 -0.12 6.26 11.59
CA PRO A 65 0.66 7.48 11.42
C PRO A 65 2.11 7.13 11.71
N TYR A 66 3.00 7.44 10.76
CA TYR A 66 4.43 7.20 10.92
C TYR A 66 4.96 8.09 12.05
N ILE A 67 5.04 7.56 13.27
CA ILE A 67 5.67 8.23 14.41
C ILE A 67 7.18 8.08 14.22
N GLY A 68 7.74 8.89 13.32
CA GLY A 68 9.17 8.87 13.04
C GLY A 68 9.97 9.22 14.29
N VAL A 69 10.63 8.22 14.89
CA VAL A 69 11.62 8.46 15.94
C VAL A 69 12.85 9.08 15.27
N ARG A 70 12.87 10.41 15.15
CA ARG A 70 14.12 11.15 14.85
C ARG A 70 15.04 11.00 16.06
N ARG A 71 15.86 9.95 16.08
CA ARG A 71 17.00 9.88 16.99
C ARG A 71 18.00 10.93 16.52
N ARG A 72 18.05 12.09 17.18
CA ARG A 72 19.21 12.98 17.13
C ARG A 72 20.37 12.19 17.74
N VAL A 73 21.37 11.87 16.92
CA VAL A 73 22.69 11.43 17.38
C VAL A 73 23.50 12.68 17.68
#